data_AF-A0A7K1H1N8-F1
#
_entry.id   AF-A0A7K1H1N8-F1
#
_cell.length_a   1.000
_cell.length_b   1.000
_cell.length_c   1.000
_cell.angle_alpha   90.00
_cell.angle_beta   90.00
_cell.angle_gamma   90.00
#
_symmetry.space_group_name_H-M   'P 1'
#
loop_
_entity.id
_entity.type
_entity.pdbx_description
1 polymer ?
#
loop_
_entity_poly.entity_id
_entity_poly.type
_entity_poly.pdbx_seq_one_letter_code
_entity_poly.pdbx_strand_id
1 'polypeptide(L)'
;MRTALSTVLLDAPRAAAIWLGLLGVVTLAIAGLLLRPQLFRFDAGARIREAALPSRSERIELRRDQERWAEEVAVAASRAEATARHRREEWLTAQDEAEQSWRAYEAAEANVRRLSDAAAMPLPQTDRTPAEYADRERWLHRAALAAYWRRELSVEQLSDVFAHRGWDPRLHPVEQELVLRRAVRDHLFAQQRAAREREQLAWRAAELATAAARSLRAEAARALLPVVEEPDSVLPLTAPGAAEQTREIPAVVVGRAPAAAY
;
A
#
# COMPACT_ATOMS: atom_id res chain seq x y z
N MET A 1 59.66 -83.67 -27.05
CA MET A 1 58.36 -83.70 -26.32
C MET A 1 58.52 -82.95 -25.00
N ARG A 2 57.66 -81.94 -24.80
CA ARG A 2 57.29 -81.27 -23.53
C ARG A 2 58.38 -80.52 -22.74
N THR A 3 58.86 -79.45 -23.36
CA THR A 3 59.28 -78.17 -22.75
C THR A 3 58.08 -77.26 -22.35
N ALA A 4 56.89 -77.82 -22.11
CA ALA A 4 55.67 -77.04 -21.83
C ALA A 4 55.21 -77.08 -20.36
N LEU A 5 55.76 -77.97 -19.53
CA LEU A 5 55.34 -78.13 -18.13
C LEU A 5 56.20 -77.33 -17.13
N SER A 6 57.45 -77.02 -17.47
CA SER A 6 58.36 -76.32 -16.56
C SER A 6 58.18 -74.80 -16.54
N THR A 7 57.65 -74.21 -17.62
CA THR A 7 57.34 -72.77 -17.67
C THR A 7 56.02 -72.44 -16.97
N VAL A 8 55.04 -73.36 -16.95
CA VAL A 8 53.74 -73.13 -16.30
C VAL A 8 53.81 -73.29 -14.78
N LEU A 9 54.69 -74.16 -14.24
CA LEU A 9 54.82 -74.35 -12.79
C LEU A 9 55.60 -73.21 -12.08
N LEU A 10 56.40 -72.43 -12.80
CA LEU A 10 57.25 -71.36 -12.22
C LEU A 10 56.61 -69.96 -12.31
N ASP A 11 55.66 -69.73 -13.22
CA ASP A 11 54.88 -68.48 -13.27
C ASP A 11 53.71 -68.46 -12.26
N ALA A 12 53.14 -69.62 -11.95
CA ALA A 12 52.06 -69.77 -10.95
C ALA A 12 52.42 -69.23 -9.54
N PRO A 13 53.59 -69.55 -8.94
CA PRO A 13 53.94 -69.02 -7.62
C PRO A 13 54.24 -67.51 -7.64
N ARG A 14 54.68 -66.97 -8.79
CA ARG A 14 55.01 -65.54 -8.92
C ARG A 14 53.76 -64.67 -9.02
N ALA A 15 52.77 -65.12 -9.78
CA ALA A 15 51.44 -64.50 -9.80
C ALA A 15 50.76 -64.60 -8.42
N ALA A 16 50.86 -65.74 -7.74
CA ALA A 16 50.33 -65.92 -6.40
C ALA A 16 50.98 -64.99 -5.37
N ALA A 17 52.30 -64.76 -5.45
CA ALA A 17 52.99 -63.82 -4.57
C ALA A 17 52.55 -62.37 -4.78
N ILE A 18 52.31 -61.95 -6.03
CA ILE A 18 51.78 -60.62 -6.36
C ILE A 18 50.36 -60.46 -5.81
N TRP A 19 49.51 -61.47 -6.00
CA TRP A 19 48.14 -61.47 -5.48
C TRP A 19 48.10 -61.46 -3.95
N LEU A 20 48.94 -62.24 -3.27
CA LEU A 20 49.02 -62.26 -1.81
C LEU A 20 49.59 -60.94 -1.26
N GLY A 21 50.55 -60.33 -1.95
CA GLY A 21 51.03 -58.99 -1.61
C GLY A 21 49.92 -57.94 -1.72
N LEU A 22 49.15 -57.95 -2.82
CA LEU A 22 47.98 -57.08 -3.01
C LEU A 22 46.90 -57.33 -1.97
N LEU A 23 46.57 -58.59 -1.69
CA LEU A 23 45.61 -58.96 -0.64
C LEU A 23 46.10 -58.53 0.74
N GLY A 24 47.40 -58.63 1.01
CA GLY A 24 48.03 -58.15 2.23
C GLY A 24 47.91 -56.63 2.38
N VAL A 25 48.19 -55.87 1.33
CA VAL A 25 48.04 -54.40 1.32
C VAL A 25 46.58 -54.00 1.51
N VAL A 26 45.66 -54.68 0.83
CA VAL A 26 44.22 -54.42 0.95
C VAL A 26 43.71 -54.77 2.35
N THR A 27 44.12 -55.91 2.92
CA THR A 27 43.74 -56.28 4.29
C THR A 27 44.36 -55.37 5.34
N LEU A 28 45.60 -54.90 5.17
CA LEU A 28 46.19 -53.88 6.03
C LEU A 28 45.48 -52.53 5.93
N ALA A 29 45.08 -52.13 4.72
CA ALA A 29 44.31 -50.89 4.53
C ALA A 29 42.92 -50.99 5.19
N ILE A 30 42.22 -52.12 5.01
CA ILE A 30 40.91 -52.37 5.63
C ILE A 30 41.04 -52.48 7.16
N ALA A 31 42.05 -53.20 7.67
CA ALA A 31 42.31 -53.33 9.10
C ALA A 31 42.67 -51.97 9.71
N GLY A 32 43.49 -51.16 9.03
CA GLY A 32 43.79 -49.79 9.46
C GLY A 32 42.54 -48.91 9.52
N LEU A 33 41.63 -49.04 8.55
CA LEU A 33 40.38 -48.30 8.50
C LEU A 33 39.40 -48.70 9.61
N LEU A 34 39.35 -50.00 9.95
CA LEU A 34 38.47 -50.55 10.99
C LEU A 34 39.00 -50.35 12.41
N LEU A 35 40.33 -50.46 12.64
CA LEU A 35 40.93 -50.33 13.97
C LEU A 35 41.16 -48.88 14.40
N ARG A 36 41.29 -47.93 13.46
CA ARG A 36 41.43 -46.49 13.78
C ARG A 36 40.58 -45.60 12.86
N PRO A 37 39.24 -45.68 12.96
CA PRO A 37 38.32 -44.86 12.16
C PRO A 37 38.47 -43.36 12.44
N GLN A 38 39.06 -42.99 13.58
CA GLN A 38 39.28 -41.60 13.96
C GLN A 38 40.43 -40.96 13.19
N LEU A 39 41.50 -41.69 12.83
CA LEU A 39 42.69 -41.12 12.15
C LEU A 39 42.42 -40.70 10.69
N PHE A 40 41.51 -41.38 9.99
CA PHE A 40 41.10 -41.02 8.62
C PHE A 40 39.85 -40.11 8.60
N ARG A 41 39.20 -39.88 9.75
CA ARG A 41 38.16 -38.85 9.94
C ARG A 41 38.72 -37.47 10.27
N PHE A 42 40.04 -37.33 10.43
CA PHE A 42 40.67 -36.03 10.65
C PHE A 42 40.51 -35.15 9.39
N ASP A 43 40.04 -33.94 9.62
CA ASP A 43 39.99 -32.81 8.69
C ASP A 43 39.09 -32.86 7.47
N ALA A 44 38.75 -33.98 6.85
CA ALA A 44 37.93 -33.91 5.63
C ALA A 44 36.56 -33.26 5.90
N GLY A 45 35.83 -33.73 6.91
CA GLY A 45 34.54 -33.14 7.30
C GLY A 45 34.64 -31.77 7.98
N ALA A 46 35.77 -31.47 8.65
CA ALA A 46 36.01 -30.19 9.29
C ALA A 46 36.42 -29.12 8.26
N ARG A 47 37.27 -29.45 7.28
CA ARG A 47 37.68 -28.58 6.18
C ARG A 47 36.59 -28.37 5.14
N ILE A 48 35.75 -29.37 4.86
CA ILE A 48 34.55 -29.16 4.03
C ILE A 48 33.60 -28.19 4.73
N ARG A 49 33.46 -28.31 6.07
CA ARG A 49 32.65 -27.38 6.86
C ARG A 49 33.29 -25.99 6.98
N GLU A 50 34.61 -25.90 7.08
CA GLU A 50 35.38 -24.67 7.14
C GLU A 50 35.47 -23.96 5.79
N ALA A 51 35.48 -24.71 4.68
CA ALA A 51 35.37 -24.19 3.32
C ALA A 51 33.93 -23.82 2.93
N ALA A 52 32.92 -24.40 3.60
CA ALA A 52 31.51 -24.03 3.46
C ALA A 52 31.13 -22.84 4.36
N LEU A 53 31.93 -22.52 5.38
CA LEU A 53 31.74 -21.32 6.20
C LEU A 53 32.30 -20.12 5.42
N PRO A 54 31.54 -19.00 5.33
CA PRO A 54 32.01 -17.84 4.62
C PRO A 54 33.35 -17.37 5.18
N SER A 55 34.26 -17.04 4.27
CA SER A 55 35.61 -16.59 4.62
C SER A 55 35.54 -15.33 5.49
N ARG A 56 36.58 -15.05 6.28
CA ARG A 56 36.60 -13.84 7.12
C ARG A 56 36.42 -12.57 6.28
N SER A 57 36.96 -12.56 5.06
CA SER A 57 36.74 -11.51 4.05
C SER A 57 35.28 -11.39 3.64
N GLU A 58 34.62 -12.50 3.29
CA GLU A 58 33.18 -12.51 2.93
C GLU A 58 32.30 -12.00 4.09
N ARG A 59 32.59 -12.37 5.34
CA ARG A 59 31.84 -11.85 6.49
C ARG A 59 32.01 -10.34 6.70
N ILE A 60 33.18 -9.79 6.37
CA ILE A 60 33.42 -8.34 6.44
C ILE A 60 32.66 -7.63 5.32
N GLU A 61 32.65 -8.20 4.12
CA GLU A 61 31.89 -7.67 2.97
C GLU A 61 30.39 -7.71 3.24
N LEU A 62 29.84 -8.85 3.69
CA LEU A 62 28.43 -8.99 4.08
C LEU A 62 28.02 -7.99 5.15
N ARG A 63 28.88 -7.73 6.14
CA ARG A 63 28.62 -6.72 7.17
C ARG A 63 28.58 -5.30 6.59
N ARG A 64 29.51 -4.96 5.71
CA ARG A 64 29.52 -3.65 5.03
C ARG A 64 28.29 -3.48 4.14
N ASP A 65 27.86 -4.53 3.46
CA ASP A 65 26.65 -4.53 2.64
C ASP A 65 25.41 -4.33 3.51
N GLN A 66 25.34 -5.02 4.65
CA GLN A 66 24.27 -4.85 5.63
C GLN A 66 24.24 -3.43 6.20
N GLU A 67 25.40 -2.85 6.56
CA GLU A 67 25.52 -1.48 7.04
C GLU A 67 25.05 -0.47 5.99
N ARG A 68 25.45 -0.65 4.72
CA ARG A 68 25.01 0.20 3.60
C ARG A 68 23.49 0.10 3.39
N TRP A 69 22.96 -1.11 3.36
CA TRP A 69 21.52 -1.31 3.21
C TRP A 69 20.73 -0.71 4.39
N ALA A 70 21.21 -0.88 5.63
CA ALA A 70 20.57 -0.26 6.79
C ALA A 70 20.56 1.26 6.72
N GLU A 71 21.65 1.88 6.24
CA GLU A 71 21.71 3.31 5.98
C GLU A 71 20.71 3.75 4.91
N GLU A 72 20.64 3.03 3.78
CA GLU A 72 19.70 3.33 2.69
C GLU A 72 18.24 3.26 3.15
N VAL A 73 17.87 2.22 3.90
CA VAL A 73 16.51 2.05 4.44
C VAL A 73 16.22 3.11 5.50
N ALA A 74 17.19 3.50 6.33
CA ALA A 74 17.01 4.58 7.29
C ALA A 74 16.74 5.94 6.60
N VAL A 75 17.46 6.23 5.51
CA VAL A 75 17.22 7.43 4.69
C VAL A 75 15.83 7.37 4.05
N ALA A 76 15.42 6.22 3.51
CA ALA A 76 14.10 6.03 2.94
C ALA A 76 12.98 6.22 3.99
N ALA A 77 13.16 5.68 5.19
CA ALA A 77 12.24 5.85 6.31
C ALA A 77 12.11 7.33 6.71
N SER A 78 13.22 8.05 6.86
CA SER A 78 13.23 9.48 7.17
C SER A 78 12.50 10.32 6.11
N ARG A 79 12.74 10.03 4.82
CA ARG A 79 12.01 10.68 3.72
C ARG A 79 10.51 10.39 3.76
N ALA A 80 10.13 9.14 4.00
CA ALA A 80 8.73 8.75 4.10
C ALA A 80 8.03 9.42 5.29
N GLU A 81 8.71 9.60 6.42
CA GLU A 81 8.20 10.37 7.57
C GLU A 81 7.98 11.84 7.23
N ALA A 82 8.90 12.46 6.48
CA ALA A 82 8.72 13.83 6.01
C ALA A 82 7.52 13.94 5.07
N THR A 83 7.36 13.00 4.14
CA THR A 83 6.19 12.93 3.26
C THR A 83 4.89 12.74 4.05
N ALA A 84 4.87 11.85 5.06
CA ALA A 84 3.69 11.64 5.89
C ALA A 84 3.27 12.90 6.65
N ARG A 85 4.25 13.66 7.19
CA ARG A 85 4.01 14.96 7.84
C ARG A 85 3.42 15.97 6.87
N HIS A 86 4.01 16.13 5.69
CA HIS A 86 3.51 17.04 4.67
C HIS A 86 2.07 16.69 4.23
N ARG A 87 1.78 15.41 3.97
CA ARG A 87 0.42 14.98 3.62
C ARG A 87 -0.58 15.21 4.76
N ARG A 88 -0.14 15.12 6.02
CA ARG A 88 -0.98 15.45 7.17
C ARG A 88 -1.33 16.94 7.20
N GLU A 89 -0.39 17.82 6.91
CA GLU A 89 -0.61 19.27 6.81
C GLU A 89 -1.56 19.61 5.66
N GLU A 90 -1.37 19.00 4.49
CA GLU A 90 -2.29 19.14 3.34
C GLU A 90 -3.71 18.69 3.70
N TRP A 91 -3.86 17.56 4.40
CA TRP A 91 -5.17 17.10 4.86
C TRP A 91 -5.80 18.07 5.87
N LEU A 92 -5.04 18.62 6.82
CA LEU A 92 -5.56 19.63 7.76
C LEU A 92 -6.06 20.87 7.03
N THR A 93 -5.31 21.33 6.02
CA THR A 93 -5.72 22.47 5.19
C THR A 93 -7.01 22.17 4.43
N ALA A 94 -7.12 20.99 3.83
CA ALA A 94 -8.33 20.57 3.13
C ALA A 94 -9.54 20.39 4.08
N GLN A 95 -9.30 19.96 5.32
CA GLN A 95 -10.31 19.88 6.37
C GLN A 95 -10.83 21.27 6.76
N ASP A 96 -9.92 22.24 6.95
CA ASP A 96 -10.30 23.61 7.26
C ASP A 96 -11.12 24.25 6.12
N GLU A 97 -10.75 24.00 4.86
CA GLU A 97 -11.55 24.43 3.70
C GLU A 97 -12.95 23.77 3.67
N ALA A 98 -13.02 22.47 3.95
CA ALA A 98 -14.28 21.73 3.99
C ALA A 98 -15.21 22.21 5.12
N GLU A 99 -14.65 22.62 6.25
CA GLU A 99 -15.38 23.21 7.37
C GLU A 99 -15.85 24.64 7.06
N GLN A 100 -14.99 25.47 6.47
CA GLN A 100 -15.35 26.83 6.05
C GLN A 100 -16.48 26.82 5.01
N SER A 101 -16.38 25.95 4.00
CA SER A 101 -17.43 25.79 2.98
C SER A 101 -18.73 25.26 3.57
N TRP A 102 -18.67 24.37 4.57
CA TRP A 102 -19.85 23.93 5.32
C TRP A 102 -20.55 25.08 6.04
N ARG A 103 -19.81 25.91 6.79
CA ARG A 103 -20.38 27.07 7.49
C ARG A 103 -20.99 28.09 6.53
N ALA A 104 -20.36 28.33 5.38
CA ALA A 104 -20.89 29.21 4.35
C ALA A 104 -22.21 28.68 3.79
N TYR A 105 -22.28 27.38 3.51
CA TYR A 105 -23.52 26.72 3.10
C TYR A 105 -24.62 26.81 4.16
N GLU A 106 -24.32 26.53 5.44
CA GLU A 106 -25.30 26.63 6.53
C GLU A 106 -25.85 28.05 6.69
N ALA A 107 -24.99 29.07 6.57
CA ALA A 107 -25.42 30.47 6.60
C ALA A 107 -26.35 30.81 5.42
N ALA A 108 -26.05 30.30 4.22
CA ALA A 108 -26.89 30.48 3.05
C ALA A 108 -28.24 29.77 3.19
N GLU A 109 -28.25 28.53 3.68
CA GLU A 109 -29.46 27.76 3.97
C GLU A 109 -30.34 28.46 5.02
N ALA A 110 -29.75 28.99 6.08
CA ALA A 110 -30.48 29.78 7.09
C ALA A 110 -31.14 31.04 6.49
N ASN A 111 -30.48 31.71 5.55
CA ASN A 111 -31.07 32.84 4.83
C ASN A 111 -32.24 32.41 3.93
N VAL A 112 -32.11 31.28 3.22
CA VAL A 112 -33.18 30.73 2.40
C VAL A 112 -34.40 30.37 3.25
N ARG A 113 -34.21 29.74 4.42
CA ARG A 113 -35.31 29.41 5.34
C ARG A 113 -36.03 30.66 5.82
N ARG A 114 -35.28 31.64 6.34
CA ARG A 114 -35.83 32.91 6.80
C ARG A 114 -36.65 33.64 5.74
N LEU A 115 -36.17 33.66 4.49
CA LEU A 115 -36.90 34.28 3.38
C LEU A 115 -38.08 33.45 2.90
N SER A 116 -38.01 32.13 2.99
CA SER A 116 -39.13 31.26 2.67
C SER A 116 -40.27 31.46 3.67
N ASP A 117 -39.95 31.62 4.96
CA ASP A 117 -40.92 31.96 6.01
C ASP A 117 -41.53 33.34 5.75
N ALA A 118 -40.73 34.33 5.35
CA ALA A 118 -41.20 35.65 4.98
C ALA A 118 -42.09 35.63 3.72
N ALA A 119 -41.77 34.80 2.73
CA ALA A 119 -42.56 34.63 1.51
C ALA A 119 -43.91 33.96 1.74
N ALA A 120 -44.07 33.21 2.84
CA ALA A 120 -45.34 32.61 3.24
C ALA A 120 -46.32 33.64 3.83
N MET A 121 -45.84 34.83 4.21
CA MET A 121 -46.70 35.91 4.69
C MET A 121 -47.46 36.56 3.53
N PRO A 122 -48.70 37.03 3.74
CA PRO A 122 -49.43 37.78 2.73
C PRO A 122 -48.59 38.96 2.21
N LEU A 123 -48.33 38.97 0.90
CA LEU A 123 -47.52 40.00 0.28
C LEU A 123 -48.34 41.31 0.23
N PRO A 124 -47.77 42.45 0.67
CA PRO A 124 -48.41 43.74 0.46
C PRO A 124 -48.57 43.97 -1.04
N GLN A 125 -49.71 44.53 -1.45
CA GLN A 125 -49.89 44.95 -2.83
C GLN A 125 -48.89 46.09 -3.12
N THR A 126 -47.90 45.78 -3.95
CA THR A 126 -46.93 46.77 -4.45
C THR A 126 -47.41 47.28 -5.80
N ASP A 127 -47.23 48.58 -6.02
CA ASP A 127 -47.62 49.20 -7.27
C ASP A 127 -46.77 48.61 -8.42
N ARG A 128 -47.42 48.26 -9.52
CA ARG A 128 -46.75 47.65 -10.68
C ARG A 128 -46.37 48.73 -11.69
N THR A 129 -45.53 49.67 -11.27
CA THR A 129 -45.08 50.78 -12.13
C THR A 129 -43.77 50.44 -12.86
N PRO A 130 -43.55 50.96 -14.08
CA PRO A 130 -42.29 50.80 -14.81
C PRO A 130 -41.06 51.31 -14.03
N ALA A 131 -41.21 52.39 -13.27
CA ALA A 131 -40.13 52.94 -12.45
C ALA A 131 -39.70 51.97 -11.34
N GLU A 132 -40.68 51.34 -10.68
CA GLU A 132 -40.43 50.36 -9.62
C GLU A 132 -39.79 49.08 -10.16
N TYR A 133 -40.19 48.62 -11.35
CA TYR A 133 -39.51 47.49 -12.01
C TYR A 133 -38.04 47.80 -12.30
N ALA A 134 -37.73 49.01 -12.78
CA ALA A 134 -36.35 49.43 -13.02
C ALA A 134 -35.53 49.51 -11.72
N ASP A 135 -36.13 49.91 -10.60
CA ASP A 135 -35.49 49.89 -9.29
C ASP A 135 -35.21 48.46 -8.79
N ARG A 136 -36.16 47.55 -8.96
CA ARG A 136 -36.01 46.12 -8.62
C ARG A 136 -34.90 45.47 -9.43
N GLU A 137 -34.84 45.74 -10.73
CA GLU A 137 -33.78 45.26 -11.61
C GLU A 137 -32.40 45.79 -11.19
N ARG A 138 -32.29 47.10 -10.91
CA ARG A 138 -31.05 47.70 -10.38
C ARG A 138 -30.62 47.08 -9.06
N TRP A 139 -31.56 46.79 -8.17
CA TRP A 139 -31.27 46.11 -6.92
C TRP A 139 -30.76 44.69 -7.16
N LEU A 140 -31.42 43.91 -8.02
CA LEU A 140 -31.04 42.54 -8.35
C LEU A 140 -29.62 42.48 -8.92
N HIS A 141 -29.28 43.36 -9.87
CA HIS A 141 -27.93 43.45 -10.43
C HIS A 141 -26.87 43.76 -9.37
N ARG A 142 -27.13 44.72 -8.48
CA ARG A 142 -26.21 45.04 -7.38
C ARG A 142 -26.05 43.88 -6.41
N ALA A 143 -27.14 43.21 -6.05
CA ALA A 143 -27.11 42.08 -5.14
C ALA A 143 -26.35 40.87 -5.74
N ALA A 144 -26.58 40.58 -7.02
CA ALA A 144 -25.89 39.52 -7.76
C ALA A 144 -24.39 39.82 -7.91
N LEU A 145 -24.01 41.06 -8.25
CA LEU A 145 -22.61 41.49 -8.30
C LEU A 145 -21.93 41.37 -6.93
N ALA A 146 -22.61 41.75 -5.86
CA ALA A 146 -22.09 41.63 -4.51
C ALA A 146 -21.89 40.15 -4.11
N ALA A 147 -22.82 39.26 -4.46
CA ALA A 147 -22.69 37.82 -4.24
C ALA A 147 -21.52 37.23 -5.05
N TYR A 148 -21.38 37.64 -6.31
CA TYR A 148 -20.26 37.24 -7.15
C TYR A 148 -18.90 37.67 -6.56
N TRP A 149 -18.76 38.91 -6.10
CA TRP A 149 -17.51 39.38 -5.47
C TRP A 149 -17.17 38.65 -4.17
N ARG A 150 -18.19 38.19 -3.44
CA ARG A 150 -18.00 37.30 -2.27
C ARG A 150 -17.73 35.84 -2.64
N ARG A 151 -17.70 35.50 -3.94
CA ARG A 151 -17.55 34.14 -4.48
C ARG A 151 -18.70 33.19 -4.08
N GLU A 152 -19.86 33.75 -3.79
CA GLU A 152 -21.09 33.03 -3.45
C GLU A 152 -21.91 32.63 -4.68
N LEU A 153 -21.57 33.19 -5.85
CA LEU A 153 -22.25 32.98 -7.12
C LEU A 153 -21.21 32.73 -8.23
N SER A 154 -21.49 31.81 -9.15
CA SER A 154 -20.60 31.54 -10.28
C SER A 154 -20.69 32.61 -11.37
N VAL A 155 -19.70 32.66 -12.28
CA VAL A 155 -19.71 33.58 -13.42
C VAL A 155 -20.88 33.29 -14.35
N GLU A 156 -21.19 32.01 -14.56
CA GLU A 156 -22.31 31.55 -15.39
C GLU A 156 -23.64 31.99 -14.78
N GLN A 157 -23.81 31.77 -13.47
CA GLN A 157 -25.00 32.22 -12.75
C GLN A 157 -25.15 33.74 -12.79
N LEU A 158 -24.05 34.49 -12.71
CA LEU A 158 -24.07 35.95 -12.85
C LEU A 158 -24.50 36.36 -14.26
N SER A 159 -23.97 35.69 -15.28
CA SER A 159 -24.37 35.93 -16.67
C SER A 159 -25.85 35.62 -16.90
N ASP A 160 -26.40 34.58 -16.27
CA ASP A 160 -27.81 34.24 -16.37
C ASP A 160 -28.73 35.27 -15.69
N VAL A 161 -28.28 35.91 -14.60
CA VAL A 161 -28.99 37.05 -13.99
C VAL A 161 -29.11 38.21 -14.99
N PHE A 162 -28.00 38.62 -15.62
CA PHE A 162 -27.98 39.71 -16.60
C PHE A 162 -28.71 39.36 -17.91
N ALA A 163 -28.77 38.07 -18.25
CA ALA A 163 -29.51 37.58 -19.42
C ALA A 163 -30.99 37.28 -19.13
N HIS A 164 -31.45 37.51 -17.89
CA HIS A 164 -32.80 37.18 -17.40
C HIS A 164 -33.19 35.70 -17.63
N ARG A 165 -32.22 34.79 -17.63
CA ARG A 165 -32.44 33.35 -17.82
C ARG A 165 -32.72 32.69 -16.47
N GLY A 166 -34.00 32.51 -16.15
CA GLY A 166 -34.45 32.02 -14.84
C GLY A 166 -34.55 33.10 -13.76
N TRP A 167 -34.37 34.36 -14.14
CA TRP A 167 -34.45 35.53 -13.26
C TRP A 167 -35.41 36.54 -13.87
N ASP A 168 -36.62 36.63 -13.33
CA ASP A 168 -37.65 37.55 -13.84
C ASP A 168 -37.76 38.80 -12.93
N PRO A 169 -37.36 40.00 -13.43
CA PRO A 169 -37.49 41.27 -12.71
C PRO A 169 -38.95 41.67 -12.39
N ARG A 170 -39.94 40.97 -12.95
CA ARG A 170 -41.37 41.22 -12.70
C ARG A 170 -41.90 40.48 -11.48
N LEU A 171 -41.15 39.51 -10.94
CA LEU A 171 -41.51 38.80 -9.71
C LEU A 171 -41.62 39.74 -8.52
N HIS A 172 -42.29 39.29 -7.46
CA HIS A 172 -42.33 40.05 -6.22
C HIS A 172 -40.90 40.19 -5.63
N PRO A 173 -40.51 41.32 -5.01
CA PRO A 173 -39.14 41.51 -4.51
C PRO A 173 -38.65 40.38 -3.58
N VAL A 174 -39.54 39.85 -2.73
CA VAL A 174 -39.24 38.70 -1.86
C VAL A 174 -38.97 37.43 -2.65
N GLU A 175 -39.71 37.18 -3.74
CA GLU A 175 -39.49 36.04 -4.62
C GLU A 175 -38.16 36.18 -5.39
N GLN A 176 -37.83 37.39 -5.85
CA GLN A 176 -36.55 37.68 -6.49
C GLN A 176 -35.37 37.41 -5.56
N GLU A 177 -35.44 37.90 -4.32
CA GLU A 177 -34.40 37.63 -3.33
C GLU A 177 -34.32 36.14 -3.01
N LEU A 178 -35.46 35.45 -2.94
CA LEU A 178 -35.48 34.01 -2.67
C LEU A 178 -34.84 33.19 -3.79
N VAL A 179 -35.08 33.54 -5.06
CA VAL A 179 -34.38 32.94 -6.21
C VAL A 179 -32.88 33.20 -6.08
N LEU A 180 -32.47 34.42 -5.69
CA LEU A 180 -31.06 34.76 -5.46
C LEU A 180 -30.41 33.91 -4.38
N ARG A 181 -31.05 33.81 -3.22
CA ARG A 181 -30.49 33.03 -2.10
C ARG A 181 -30.46 31.54 -2.39
N ARG A 182 -31.42 31.00 -3.14
CA ARG A 182 -31.42 29.60 -3.56
C ARG A 182 -30.24 29.31 -4.50
N ALA A 183 -30.00 30.17 -5.50
CA ALA A 183 -28.86 30.02 -6.39
C ALA A 183 -27.52 30.07 -5.66
N VAL A 184 -27.38 31.00 -4.70
CA VAL A 184 -26.19 31.08 -3.82
C VAL A 184 -26.04 29.82 -2.98
N ARG A 185 -27.11 29.35 -2.32
CA ARG A 185 -27.09 28.12 -1.52
C ARG A 185 -26.65 26.92 -2.37
N ASP A 186 -27.22 26.75 -3.56
CA ASP A 186 -26.94 25.61 -4.43
C ASP A 186 -25.48 25.64 -4.92
N HIS A 187 -24.97 26.83 -5.23
CA HIS A 187 -23.56 27.02 -5.57
C HIS A 187 -22.63 26.66 -4.40
N LEU A 188 -22.91 27.19 -3.21
CA LEU A 188 -22.11 26.89 -2.01
C LEU A 188 -22.21 25.43 -1.60
N PHE A 189 -23.35 24.78 -1.81
CA PHE A 189 -23.50 23.34 -1.59
C PHE A 189 -22.62 22.54 -2.56
N ALA A 190 -22.57 22.92 -3.84
CA ALA A 190 -21.67 22.30 -4.81
C ALA A 190 -20.19 22.50 -4.43
N GLN A 191 -19.81 23.70 -3.97
CA GLN A 191 -18.46 23.95 -3.46
C GLN A 191 -18.13 23.11 -2.22
N GLN A 192 -19.06 22.99 -1.27
CA GLN A 192 -18.90 22.18 -0.07
C GLN A 192 -18.70 20.70 -0.42
N ARG A 193 -19.46 20.18 -1.38
CA ARG A 193 -19.27 18.81 -1.86
C ARG A 193 -17.89 18.61 -2.47
N ALA A 194 -17.45 19.51 -3.34
CA ALA A 194 -16.12 19.46 -3.94
C ALA A 194 -15.01 19.55 -2.87
N ALA A 195 -15.17 20.42 -1.86
CA ALA A 195 -14.22 20.54 -0.75
C ALA A 195 -14.15 19.24 0.08
N ARG A 196 -15.29 18.60 0.35
CA ARG A 196 -15.34 17.30 1.05
C ARG A 196 -14.68 16.19 0.25
N GLU A 197 -14.85 16.16 -1.07
CA GLU A 197 -14.17 15.20 -1.94
C GLU A 197 -12.64 15.40 -1.90
N ARG A 198 -12.16 16.65 -1.93
CA ARG A 198 -10.73 16.97 -1.75
C ARG A 198 -10.21 16.57 -0.38
N GLU A 199 -10.95 16.84 0.69
CA GLU A 199 -10.62 16.42 2.06
C GLU A 199 -10.45 14.89 2.12
N GLN A 200 -11.40 14.12 1.57
CA GLN A 200 -11.34 12.66 1.57
C GLN A 200 -10.16 12.10 0.77
N LEU A 201 -9.80 12.75 -0.34
CA LEU A 201 -8.62 12.38 -1.13
C LEU A 201 -7.33 12.66 -0.34
N ALA A 202 -7.22 13.84 0.28
CA ALA A 202 -6.08 14.22 1.10
C ALA A 202 -5.93 13.31 2.33
N TRP A 203 -7.03 12.96 2.99
CA TRP A 203 -7.05 12.02 4.11
C TRP A 203 -6.51 10.65 3.71
N ARG A 204 -7.03 10.06 2.62
CA ARG A 204 -6.54 8.76 2.11
C ARG A 204 -5.05 8.80 1.76
N ALA A 205 -4.60 9.90 1.16
CA ALA A 205 -3.21 10.10 0.82
C ALA A 205 -2.30 10.20 2.07
N ALA A 206 -2.78 10.88 3.12
CA ALA A 206 -2.09 10.99 4.41
C ALA A 206 -2.01 9.65 5.15
N GLU A 207 -3.10 8.86 5.14
CA GLU A 207 -3.13 7.52 5.72
C GLU A 207 -2.14 6.58 5.02
N LEU A 208 -2.13 6.60 3.68
CA LEU A 208 -1.19 5.79 2.89
C LEU A 208 0.27 6.19 3.18
N ALA A 209 0.57 7.49 3.21
CA ALA A 209 1.92 7.97 3.51
C ALA A 209 2.35 7.58 4.94
N THR A 210 1.43 7.66 5.90
CA THR A 210 1.68 7.23 7.29
C THR A 210 1.94 5.74 7.39
N ALA A 211 1.16 4.91 6.69
CA ALA A 211 1.38 3.47 6.65
C ALA A 211 2.74 3.11 6.02
N ALA A 212 3.10 3.75 4.90
CA ALA A 212 4.40 3.58 4.26
C ALA A 212 5.56 3.97 5.19
N ALA A 213 5.44 5.11 5.88
CA ALA A 213 6.45 5.56 6.85
C ALA A 213 6.60 4.57 8.02
N ARG A 214 5.49 4.01 8.53
CA ARG A 214 5.54 2.97 9.58
C ARG A 214 6.23 1.70 9.09
N SER A 215 5.91 1.25 7.87
CA SER A 215 6.52 0.06 7.27
C SER A 215 8.03 0.23 7.09
N LEU A 216 8.47 1.35 6.51
CA LEU A 216 9.89 1.64 6.30
C LEU A 216 10.64 1.82 7.62
N ARG A 217 10.01 2.41 8.64
CA ARG A 217 10.62 2.49 9.98
C ARG A 217 10.82 1.11 10.59
N ALA A 218 9.84 0.20 10.45
CA ALA A 218 9.97 -1.17 10.91
C ALA A 218 11.04 -1.96 10.12
N GLU A 219 11.19 -1.68 8.84
CA GLU A 219 12.28 -2.24 8.01
C GLU A 219 13.65 -1.71 8.41
N ALA A 220 13.79 -0.39 8.62
CA ALA A 220 15.01 0.22 9.12
C ALA A 220 15.42 -0.36 10.47
N ALA A 221 14.45 -0.56 11.38
CA ALA A 221 14.70 -1.20 12.67
C ALA A 221 15.18 -2.65 12.53
N ARG A 222 14.60 -3.42 11.60
CA ARG A 222 15.06 -4.78 11.28
C ARG A 222 16.44 -4.78 10.63
N ALA A 223 16.77 -3.77 9.84
CA ALA A 223 18.04 -3.70 9.14
C ALA A 223 19.26 -3.58 10.06
N LEU A 224 19.06 -2.96 11.22
CA LEU A 224 20.06 -2.82 12.27
C LEU A 224 20.28 -4.11 13.09
N LEU A 225 19.40 -5.11 12.96
CA LEU A 225 19.56 -6.37 13.66
C LEU A 225 20.58 -7.24 12.92
N PRO A 226 21.53 -7.90 13.62
CA PRO A 226 22.42 -8.86 12.99
C PRO A 226 21.61 -9.93 12.25
N VAL A 227 22.04 -10.30 11.04
CA VAL A 227 21.49 -11.49 10.37
C VAL A 227 21.80 -12.67 11.28
N VAL A 228 20.77 -13.19 11.96
CA VAL A 228 20.86 -14.48 12.62
C VAL A 228 20.91 -15.48 11.47
N GLU A 229 22.09 -16.02 11.20
CA GLU A 229 22.18 -17.23 10.40
C GLU A 229 21.41 -18.30 11.19
N GLU A 230 20.14 -18.53 10.84
CA GLU A 230 19.54 -19.82 11.10
C GLU A 230 20.43 -20.81 10.35
N PRO A 231 21.15 -21.70 11.05
CA PRO A 231 21.94 -22.70 10.37
C PRO A 231 20.93 -23.51 9.57
N ASP A 232 20.97 -23.37 8.24
CA ASP A 232 20.33 -24.31 7.33
C ASP A 232 20.69 -25.68 7.87
N SER A 233 19.69 -26.37 8.41
CA SER A 233 19.89 -27.66 9.03
C SER A 233 20.25 -28.62 7.91
N VAL A 234 21.55 -28.73 7.61
CA VAL A 234 22.11 -29.63 6.59
C VAL A 234 22.06 -31.09 7.07
N LEU A 235 21.25 -31.40 8.08
CA LEU A 235 20.96 -32.78 8.42
C LEU A 235 20.17 -33.36 7.24
N PRO A 236 20.66 -34.46 6.61
CA PRO A 236 19.82 -35.19 5.70
C PRO A 236 18.62 -35.67 6.51
N LEU A 237 17.46 -35.07 6.26
CA LEU A 237 16.17 -35.66 6.61
C LEU A 237 16.10 -36.99 5.84
N THR A 238 16.65 -38.06 6.44
CA THR A 238 16.11 -39.39 6.19
C THR A 238 14.69 -39.34 6.75
N ALA A 239 13.74 -39.01 5.89
CA ALA A 239 12.34 -39.23 6.11
C ALA A 239 12.00 -40.66 5.68
N PRO A 240 11.81 -41.62 6.60
CA PRO A 240 11.00 -42.79 6.31
C PRO A 240 9.55 -42.40 6.61
N GLY A 241 8.73 -42.22 5.58
CA GLY A 241 7.33 -41.88 5.81
C GLY A 241 6.51 -41.55 4.57
N ALA A 242 6.80 -42.18 3.44
CA ALA A 242 5.84 -42.26 2.34
C ALA A 242 4.80 -43.35 2.68
N ALA A 243 3.78 -42.98 3.43
CA ALA A 243 2.53 -43.72 3.69
C ALA A 243 1.71 -42.78 4.61
N GLU A 244 0.51 -42.28 4.33
CA GLU A 244 -0.58 -42.78 3.52
C GLU A 244 -1.36 -41.63 2.88
N GLN A 245 -1.70 -41.88 1.63
CA GLN A 245 -2.62 -41.18 0.79
C GLN A 245 -4.05 -41.56 1.20
N THR A 246 -4.72 -40.82 2.09
CA THR A 246 -6.20 -40.90 2.21
C THR A 246 -6.79 -39.66 2.91
N ARG A 247 -7.33 -38.72 2.12
CA ARG A 247 -8.69 -38.19 2.30
C ARG A 247 -9.00 -37.16 1.22
N GLU A 248 -9.72 -37.65 0.21
CA GLU A 248 -10.55 -36.82 -0.65
C GLU A 248 -11.56 -36.06 0.22
N ILE A 249 -11.56 -34.73 0.10
CA ILE A 249 -12.65 -33.88 0.57
C ILE A 249 -13.46 -33.50 -0.67
N PRO A 250 -14.66 -34.04 -0.90
CA PRO A 250 -15.52 -33.53 -1.95
C PRO A 250 -16.00 -32.12 -1.58
N ALA A 251 -15.75 -31.19 -2.50
CA ALA A 251 -16.25 -29.82 -2.48
C ALA A 251 -17.79 -29.83 -2.46
N VAL A 252 -18.37 -29.29 -1.38
CA VAL A 252 -19.79 -28.97 -1.33
C VAL A 252 -20.01 -27.70 -2.13
N VAL A 253 -20.54 -27.88 -3.34
CA VAL A 253 -21.15 -26.84 -4.17
C VAL A 253 -22.45 -26.41 -3.47
N VAL A 254 -22.44 -25.26 -2.78
CA VAL A 254 -23.67 -24.63 -2.31
C VAL A 254 -24.25 -23.84 -3.47
N GLY A 255 -25.23 -24.48 -4.13
CA GLY A 255 -26.05 -23.90 -5.16
C GLY A 255 -26.91 -22.75 -4.63
N ARG A 256 -26.80 -21.62 -5.33
CA ARG A 256 -27.74 -20.51 -5.35
C ARG A 256 -29.08 -20.99 -5.90
N ALA A 257 -30.18 -20.75 -5.19
CA ALA A 257 -31.53 -20.76 -5.75
C ALA A 257 -32.31 -19.51 -5.27
N PRO A 258 -33.23 -18.96 -6.09
CA PRO A 258 -33.82 -17.64 -5.90
C PRO A 258 -35.22 -17.66 -5.24
N ALA A 259 -35.62 -16.46 -4.82
CA ALA A 259 -36.99 -15.93 -4.70
C ALA A 259 -37.92 -16.44 -3.58
N ALA A 260 -38.36 -15.50 -2.74
CA ALA A 260 -39.76 -15.37 -2.37
C ALA A 260 -40.11 -13.89 -2.19
N ALA A 261 -41.12 -13.47 -2.93
CA ALA A 261 -41.82 -12.19 -2.77
C ALA A 261 -42.68 -12.22 -1.51
N TYR A 262 -42.74 -11.09 -0.82
CA TYR A 262 -43.92 -10.59 -0.10
C TYR A 262 -43.78 -9.07 0.05
#